data_AF-A0A6A6I2J0-F1
#
_entry.id   AF-A0A6A6I2J0-F1
#
_cell.length_a   1.000
_cell.length_b   1.000
_cell.length_c   1.000
_cell.angle_alpha   90.00
_cell.angle_beta   90.00
_cell.angle_gamma   90.00
#
_symmetry.space_group_name_H-M   'P 1'
#
loop_
_entity.id
_entity.type
_entity.pdbx_description
1 polymer ?
#
loop_
_entity_poly.entity_id
_entity_poly.type
_entity_poly.pdbx_seq_one_letter_code
_entity_poly.pdbx_strand_id
1 'polypeptide(L)'
;MKSLHSENARAPYPETDVEQLAQEVTPKVIAHWTRLHAIVERHELLIHHLWRKKTKMKRRELLLSAWPNMPEVHRPASFTKRGSFRDGRERDFVDASNWPYINLEDLVEPKALLLFINARARNHPHTFALTELDFVASVTLPIPVSSRGPKSKMRLNGPTDSGSYGTIIEFPHEALAAGFENTRKGLSVADGIKVLWIQERILRFLVEYYERILHDRPAESLTSEDSPDVGTTFADAAAKAPYRARTSLDLPRLKHLVSSLFSAAARDHVWALREDPSYFAEEVEKEKDHSPEMVPDQRDQIHECVKTEAFMSRVLNRVVMQSHTLLIFWDQLLQQMARIEEISRRYPGGIDPVQLKTNDYAKALAETFAVLFTMKIFLEQKYHHDENWTPSRRLFLGHPMAVIGDRRRQKGMECVCHCELQPSYWKLIWKMLDDCEYRSVLNKPLEPWKQLLEKKFEGIVGQGRLGDPSDGKFNYPKHRARNQENVEAMQKAEENLDRFWNYVDDNFQKCTGNSQHETIRRVLTEGGALRRTCP
;
A
#
# COMPACT_ATOMS: atom_id res chain seq x y z
N MET A 1 -12.15 -17.94 -40.76
CA MET A 1 -13.44 -17.33 -40.34
C MET A 1 -14.54 -18.39 -40.37
N LYS A 2 -15.02 -18.81 -39.20
CA LYS A 2 -16.41 -19.18 -38.98
C LYS A 2 -16.82 -18.52 -37.67
N SER A 3 -17.66 -17.49 -37.81
CA SER A 3 -18.32 -16.82 -36.71
C SER A 3 -19.25 -17.81 -36.03
N LEU A 4 -19.09 -17.99 -34.72
CA LEU A 4 -20.04 -18.70 -33.87
C LEU A 4 -20.59 -17.70 -32.86
N HIS A 5 -21.41 -16.76 -33.37
CA HIS A 5 -22.57 -16.31 -32.62
C HIS A 5 -23.65 -17.40 -32.69
N SER A 6 -23.36 -18.57 -32.13
CA SER A 6 -24.41 -19.52 -31.78
C SER A 6 -24.77 -19.27 -30.32
N GLU A 7 -26.05 -19.08 -30.06
CA GLU A 7 -26.67 -18.78 -28.77
C GLU A 7 -26.56 -19.94 -27.74
N ASN A 8 -25.55 -20.81 -27.85
CA ASN A 8 -25.30 -21.96 -26.98
C ASN A 8 -23.93 -21.94 -26.26
N ALA A 9 -23.19 -20.83 -26.27
CA ALA A 9 -21.89 -20.71 -25.57
C ALA A 9 -21.98 -20.47 -24.04
N ARG A 10 -22.98 -21.06 -23.36
CA ARG A 10 -23.18 -20.95 -21.89
C ARG A 10 -23.28 -22.30 -21.17
N ALA A 11 -22.65 -23.35 -21.70
CA ALA A 11 -22.48 -24.60 -20.96
C ALA A 11 -21.29 -24.47 -19.97
N PRO A 12 -21.42 -24.95 -18.71
CA PRO A 12 -20.35 -24.93 -17.71
C PRO A 12 -19.17 -25.82 -18.14
N TYR A 13 -17.94 -25.45 -17.79
CA TYR A 13 -16.87 -26.44 -17.72
C TYR A 13 -17.26 -27.48 -16.66
N PRO A 14 -17.19 -28.79 -16.95
CA PRO A 14 -17.47 -29.82 -15.97
C PRO A 14 -16.41 -29.78 -14.86
N GLU A 15 -16.82 -29.99 -13.60
CA GLU A 15 -15.96 -29.96 -12.40
C GLU A 15 -14.70 -30.84 -12.53
N THR A 16 -14.77 -31.87 -13.37
CA THR A 16 -13.67 -32.79 -13.74
C THR A 16 -12.45 -32.09 -14.33
N ASP A 17 -12.62 -31.06 -15.16
CA ASP A 17 -11.48 -30.37 -15.82
C ASP A 17 -10.66 -29.55 -14.81
N VAL A 18 -11.36 -29.04 -13.80
CA VAL A 18 -10.80 -28.20 -12.73
C VAL A 18 -10.11 -29.05 -11.67
N GLU A 19 -10.68 -30.20 -11.33
CA GLU A 19 -10.04 -31.21 -10.49
C GLU A 19 -8.77 -31.76 -11.14
N GLN A 20 -8.82 -32.08 -12.43
CA GLN A 20 -7.66 -32.53 -13.17
C GLN A 20 -6.54 -31.48 -13.16
N LEU A 21 -6.86 -30.21 -13.42
CA LEU A 21 -5.87 -29.13 -13.38
C LEU A 21 -5.23 -28.98 -11.99
N ALA A 22 -6.03 -29.06 -10.92
CA ALA A 22 -5.52 -29.03 -9.55
C ALA A 22 -4.60 -30.22 -9.25
N GLN A 23 -4.96 -31.43 -9.70
CA GLN A 23 -4.16 -32.65 -9.57
C GLN A 23 -2.86 -32.58 -10.38
N GLU A 24 -2.84 -31.87 -11.51
CA GLU A 24 -1.64 -31.70 -12.34
C GLU A 24 -0.67 -30.63 -11.80
N VAL A 25 -1.19 -29.51 -11.29
CA VAL A 25 -0.37 -28.35 -10.89
C VAL A 25 0.15 -28.49 -9.46
N THR A 26 -0.65 -29.02 -8.54
CA THR A 26 -0.28 -29.14 -7.12
C THR A 26 1.03 -29.92 -6.91
N PRO A 27 1.26 -31.09 -7.52
CA PRO A 27 2.51 -31.82 -7.35
C PRO A 27 3.72 -31.03 -7.85
N LYS A 28 3.56 -30.22 -8.92
CA LYS A 28 4.63 -29.35 -9.44
C LYS A 28 4.98 -28.25 -8.44
N VAL A 29 3.98 -27.61 -7.84
CA VAL A 29 4.18 -26.61 -6.77
C VAL A 29 5.01 -27.20 -5.63
N ILE A 30 4.61 -28.36 -5.12
CA ILE A 30 5.30 -29.02 -4.00
C ILE A 30 6.70 -29.48 -4.40
N ALA A 31 6.87 -30.02 -5.62
CA ALA A 31 8.18 -30.45 -6.12
C ALA A 31 9.15 -29.26 -6.27
N HIS A 32 8.71 -28.15 -6.87
CA HIS A 32 9.53 -26.95 -7.00
C HIS A 32 9.87 -26.35 -5.64
N TRP A 33 8.92 -26.30 -4.70
CA TRP A 33 9.22 -25.85 -3.34
C TRP A 33 10.24 -26.75 -2.64
N THR A 34 10.06 -28.07 -2.69
CA THR A 34 10.98 -29.04 -2.07
C THR A 34 12.39 -28.90 -2.66
N ARG A 35 12.48 -28.72 -3.98
CA ARG A 35 13.75 -28.48 -4.68
C ARG A 35 14.39 -27.17 -4.25
N LEU A 36 13.63 -26.07 -4.24
CA LEU A 36 14.10 -24.75 -3.84
C LEU A 36 14.61 -24.77 -2.39
N HIS A 37 13.82 -25.34 -1.48
CA HIS A 37 14.18 -25.52 -0.07
C HIS A 37 15.52 -26.24 0.07
N ALA A 38 15.68 -27.39 -0.58
CA ALA A 38 16.92 -28.18 -0.54
C ALA A 38 18.13 -27.45 -1.14
N ILE A 39 17.95 -26.62 -2.17
CA ILE A 39 19.03 -25.80 -2.75
C ILE A 39 19.46 -24.73 -1.74
N VAL A 40 18.51 -24.02 -1.12
CA VAL A 40 18.80 -22.96 -0.16
C VAL A 40 19.51 -23.53 1.08
N GLU A 41 19.02 -24.64 1.64
CA GLU A 41 19.67 -25.29 2.79
C GLU A 41 21.15 -25.62 2.54
N ARG A 42 21.52 -25.96 1.30
CA ARG A 42 22.90 -26.38 0.96
C ARG A 42 23.79 -25.24 0.49
N HIS A 43 23.23 -24.23 -0.18
CA HIS A 43 24.00 -23.30 -0.99
C HIS A 43 23.69 -21.82 -0.76
N GLU A 44 22.84 -21.44 0.21
CA GLU A 44 22.43 -20.05 0.45
C GLU A 44 23.60 -19.06 0.46
N LEU A 45 24.63 -19.31 1.28
CA LEU A 45 25.79 -18.43 1.42
C LEU A 45 26.52 -18.22 0.09
N LEU A 46 26.66 -19.29 -0.71
CA LEU A 46 27.29 -19.23 -2.02
C LEU A 46 26.47 -18.39 -2.99
N ILE A 47 25.16 -18.58 -3.05
CA ILE A 47 24.29 -17.76 -3.91
C ILE A 47 24.31 -16.29 -3.50
N HIS A 48 24.24 -16.00 -2.19
CA HIS A 48 24.32 -14.64 -1.69
C HIS A 48 25.61 -13.96 -2.15
N HIS A 49 26.74 -14.67 -2.02
CA HIS A 49 28.04 -14.17 -2.44
C HIS A 49 28.11 -13.93 -3.96
N LEU A 50 27.69 -14.91 -4.77
CA LEU A 50 27.71 -14.80 -6.24
C LEU A 50 26.80 -13.67 -6.73
N TRP A 51 25.60 -13.54 -6.16
CA TRP A 51 24.65 -12.50 -6.55
C TRP A 51 25.17 -11.10 -6.24
N ARG A 52 25.75 -10.91 -5.05
CA ARG A 52 26.33 -9.62 -4.64
C ARG A 52 27.49 -9.19 -5.53
N LYS A 53 28.33 -10.14 -5.97
CA LYS A 53 29.45 -9.88 -6.90
C LYS A 53 29.03 -9.55 -8.34
N LYS A 54 27.85 -9.97 -8.80
CA LYS A 54 27.40 -9.70 -10.17
C LYS A 54 27.05 -8.21 -10.38
N THR A 55 27.41 -7.68 -11.55
CA THR A 55 27.03 -6.33 -11.98
C THR A 55 25.54 -6.25 -12.30
N LYS A 56 24.97 -5.03 -12.34
CA LYS A 56 23.57 -4.80 -12.69
C LYS A 56 23.16 -5.47 -14.02
N MET A 57 24.02 -5.38 -15.04
CA MET A 57 23.76 -6.02 -16.35
C MET A 57 23.77 -7.56 -16.27
N LYS A 58 24.77 -8.16 -15.60
CA LYS A 58 24.84 -9.62 -15.45
C LYS A 58 23.66 -10.18 -14.65
N ARG A 59 23.19 -9.43 -13.64
CA ARG A 59 21.97 -9.76 -12.88
C ARG A 59 20.74 -9.74 -13.78
N ARG A 60 20.60 -8.72 -14.63
CA ARG A 60 19.51 -8.61 -15.61
C ARG A 60 19.52 -9.77 -16.60
N GLU A 61 20.67 -10.12 -17.18
CA GLU A 61 20.81 -11.25 -18.10
C GLU A 61 20.41 -12.58 -17.44
N LEU A 62 20.88 -12.82 -16.22
CA LEU A 62 20.55 -14.02 -15.47
C LEU A 62 19.05 -14.11 -15.17
N LEU A 63 18.43 -13.02 -14.73
CA LEU A 63 16.99 -12.93 -14.48
C LEU A 63 16.18 -13.20 -15.75
N LEU A 64 16.54 -12.56 -16.87
CA LEU A 64 15.87 -12.75 -18.16
C LEU A 64 16.04 -14.16 -18.71
N SER A 65 17.15 -14.81 -18.39
CA SER A 65 17.32 -16.20 -18.73
C SER A 65 16.28 -17.05 -17.99
N ALA A 66 16.13 -16.89 -16.67
CA ALA A 66 15.25 -17.70 -15.82
C ALA A 66 13.76 -17.30 -15.94
N TRP A 67 13.50 -16.08 -16.37
CA TRP A 67 12.17 -15.59 -16.72
C TRP A 67 12.25 -14.82 -18.05
N PRO A 68 12.01 -15.51 -19.17
CA PRO A 68 11.93 -14.84 -20.47
C PRO A 68 10.82 -13.79 -20.46
N ASN A 69 11.09 -12.62 -21.06
CA ASN A 69 10.16 -11.48 -21.12
C ASN A 69 9.74 -10.94 -19.74
N MET A 70 10.67 -10.89 -18.78
CA MET A 70 10.40 -10.25 -17.49
C MET A 70 10.08 -8.76 -17.70
N PRO A 71 8.96 -8.25 -17.16
CA PRO A 71 8.63 -6.82 -17.22
C PRO A 71 9.78 -5.94 -16.76
N GLU A 72 10.00 -4.81 -17.43
CA GLU A 72 11.09 -3.90 -17.05
C GLU A 72 10.82 -3.16 -15.74
N VAL A 73 9.56 -2.79 -15.52
CA VAL A 73 9.10 -1.97 -14.38
C VAL A 73 7.88 -2.60 -13.73
N HIS A 74 7.63 -2.27 -12.47
CA HIS A 74 6.39 -2.62 -11.79
C HIS A 74 5.17 -2.04 -12.53
N ARG A 75 4.00 -2.68 -12.38
CA ARG A 75 2.73 -2.18 -12.94
C ARG A 75 2.48 -0.73 -12.49
N PRO A 76 2.48 0.28 -13.39
CA PRO A 76 2.29 1.65 -12.95
C PRO A 76 0.82 1.95 -12.64
N ALA A 77 0.61 2.82 -11.66
CA ALA A 77 -0.69 3.24 -11.12
C ALA A 77 -1.77 3.55 -12.18
N SER A 78 -1.38 4.26 -13.23
CA SER A 78 -2.25 4.88 -14.24
C SER A 78 -2.67 3.94 -15.40
N PHE A 79 -2.28 2.66 -15.37
CA PHE A 79 -2.56 1.70 -16.45
C PHE A 79 -3.99 1.10 -16.37
N THR A 80 -4.97 1.86 -15.88
CA THR A 80 -6.33 1.39 -15.56
C THR A 80 -7.38 1.63 -16.63
N LYS A 81 -7.03 2.15 -17.81
CA LYS A 81 -7.98 2.20 -18.92
C LYS A 81 -7.52 1.35 -20.10
N ARG A 82 -8.43 0.44 -20.46
CA ARG A 82 -8.58 -0.27 -21.73
C ARG A 82 -8.77 0.74 -22.87
N GLY A 83 -7.81 1.67 -23.02
CA GLY A 83 -7.68 2.54 -24.18
C GLY A 83 -7.10 1.69 -25.30
N SER A 84 -7.74 1.73 -26.46
CA SER A 84 -7.34 1.01 -27.66
C SER A 84 -5.85 1.21 -27.94
N PHE A 85 -5.05 0.19 -27.63
CA PHE A 85 -3.63 0.19 -27.97
C PHE A 85 -3.52 0.18 -29.49
N ARG A 86 -3.18 1.33 -30.09
CA ARG A 86 -2.85 1.43 -31.52
C ARG A 86 -1.49 0.82 -31.87
N ASP A 87 -0.71 0.38 -30.87
CA ASP A 87 0.74 0.20 -31.02
C ASP A 87 1.27 -1.21 -30.70
N GLY A 88 0.41 -2.24 -30.65
CA GLY A 88 0.86 -3.65 -30.56
C GLY A 88 1.51 -4.10 -29.24
N ARG A 89 1.68 -3.21 -28.25
CA ARG A 89 2.27 -3.48 -26.91
C ARG A 89 1.32 -4.15 -25.91
N GLU A 90 0.28 -4.82 -26.39
CA GLU A 90 -0.75 -5.44 -25.56
C GLU A 90 -0.18 -6.60 -24.72
N ARG A 91 0.84 -7.31 -25.22
CA ARG A 91 1.50 -8.41 -24.49
C ARG A 91 2.30 -7.93 -23.28
N ASP A 92 3.13 -6.90 -23.45
CA ASP A 92 3.91 -6.33 -22.34
C ASP A 92 3.00 -5.80 -21.23
N PHE A 93 1.83 -5.26 -21.60
CA PHE A 93 0.79 -4.82 -20.67
C PHE A 93 0.19 -5.98 -19.87
N VAL A 94 -0.17 -7.07 -20.55
CA VAL A 94 -0.76 -8.26 -19.92
C VAL A 94 0.24 -8.87 -18.94
N ASP A 95 1.51 -9.00 -19.32
CA ASP A 95 2.53 -9.59 -18.45
C ASP A 95 2.87 -8.71 -17.24
N ALA A 96 3.05 -7.39 -17.42
CA ALA A 96 3.26 -6.48 -16.29
C ALA A 96 2.04 -6.41 -15.34
N SER A 97 0.83 -6.57 -15.88
CA SER A 97 -0.41 -6.61 -15.08
C SER A 97 -0.59 -7.92 -14.33
N ASN A 98 -0.18 -9.03 -14.93
CA ASN A 98 -0.20 -10.36 -14.34
C ASN A 98 0.94 -10.60 -13.34
N TRP A 99 2.01 -9.80 -13.37
CA TRP A 99 3.19 -10.04 -12.53
C TRP A 99 3.79 -8.73 -11.96
N PRO A 100 3.04 -7.97 -11.15
CA PRO A 100 3.43 -6.61 -10.79
C PRO A 100 4.72 -6.52 -9.94
N TYR A 101 5.11 -7.61 -9.27
CA TYR A 101 6.33 -7.72 -8.46
C TYR A 101 7.35 -8.71 -9.01
N ILE A 102 7.17 -9.22 -10.24
CA ILE A 102 8.24 -9.96 -10.94
C ILE A 102 8.71 -9.05 -12.08
N ASN A 103 9.64 -8.15 -11.76
CA ASN A 103 10.11 -7.13 -12.69
C ASN A 103 11.62 -6.86 -12.50
N LEU A 104 12.25 -6.30 -13.53
CA LEU A 104 13.69 -6.03 -13.53
C LEU A 104 14.08 -4.82 -12.67
N GLU A 105 13.21 -3.80 -12.56
CA GLU A 105 13.43 -2.63 -11.68
C GLU A 105 13.73 -3.07 -10.24
N ASP A 106 12.96 -4.02 -9.71
CA ASP A 106 13.07 -4.50 -8.34
C ASP A 106 14.07 -5.66 -8.20
N LEU A 107 13.94 -6.71 -9.03
CA LEU A 107 14.66 -7.97 -8.80
C LEU A 107 16.14 -7.89 -9.15
N VAL A 108 16.57 -6.91 -9.95
CA VAL A 108 17.99 -6.66 -10.23
C VAL A 108 18.72 -6.09 -8.99
N GLU A 109 17.99 -5.50 -8.05
CA GLU A 109 18.56 -4.92 -6.85
C GLU A 109 19.08 -6.00 -5.89
N PRO A 110 20.22 -5.78 -5.20
CA PRO A 110 20.91 -6.83 -4.44
C PRO A 110 20.07 -7.52 -3.37
N LYS A 111 19.13 -6.80 -2.75
CA LYS A 111 18.35 -7.27 -1.58
C LYS A 111 17.02 -7.95 -1.96
N ALA A 112 16.30 -7.44 -2.97
CA ALA A 112 14.92 -7.85 -3.22
C ALA A 112 14.82 -9.33 -3.61
N LEU A 113 15.63 -9.78 -4.57
CA LEU A 113 15.65 -11.18 -5.00
C LEU A 113 16.04 -12.14 -3.87
N LEU A 114 17.05 -11.79 -3.06
CA LEU A 114 17.48 -12.63 -1.94
C LEU A 114 16.40 -12.75 -0.86
N LEU A 115 15.69 -11.65 -0.55
CA LEU A 115 14.53 -11.68 0.36
C LEU A 115 13.43 -12.61 -0.19
N PHE A 116 13.12 -12.47 -1.48
CA PHE A 116 12.06 -13.24 -2.13
C PHE A 116 12.33 -14.74 -2.09
N ILE A 117 13.54 -15.09 -2.46
CA ILE A 117 14.10 -16.44 -2.39
C ILE A 117 14.00 -17.02 -0.98
N ASN A 118 14.51 -16.30 0.01
CA ASN A 118 14.57 -16.80 1.38
C ASN A 118 13.16 -16.99 1.95
N ALA A 119 12.25 -16.06 1.63
CA ALA A 119 10.85 -16.20 1.99
C ALA A 119 10.22 -17.46 1.37
N ARG A 120 10.40 -17.68 0.05
CA ARG A 120 9.77 -18.80 -0.67
C ARG A 120 10.39 -20.16 -0.39
N ALA A 121 11.68 -20.21 -0.05
CA ALA A 121 12.38 -21.45 0.27
C ALA A 121 12.12 -21.93 1.71
N ARG A 122 12.05 -21.00 2.68
CA ARG A 122 11.91 -21.34 4.11
C ARG A 122 10.47 -21.56 4.55
N ASN A 123 9.49 -21.15 3.74
CA ASN A 123 8.08 -21.25 4.10
C ASN A 123 7.35 -22.12 3.07
N HIS A 124 6.47 -23.01 3.54
CA HIS A 124 5.69 -23.88 2.66
C HIS A 124 4.70 -23.03 1.81
N PRO A 125 4.28 -23.47 0.60
CA PRO A 125 3.42 -22.68 -0.28
C PRO A 125 2.12 -22.19 0.37
N HIS A 126 1.58 -22.95 1.32
CA HIS A 126 0.39 -22.58 2.10
C HIS A 126 0.50 -21.22 2.83
N THR A 127 1.71 -20.77 3.18
CA THR A 127 1.96 -19.52 3.91
C THR A 127 1.60 -18.30 3.06
N PHE A 128 1.66 -18.46 1.74
CA PHE A 128 1.39 -17.39 0.79
C PHE A 128 0.00 -17.49 0.16
N ALA A 129 -0.61 -18.68 0.18
CA ALA A 129 -1.78 -19.03 -0.62
C ALA A 129 -2.95 -18.05 -0.51
N LEU A 130 -3.22 -17.54 0.69
CA LEU A 130 -4.33 -16.60 0.92
C LEU A 130 -4.00 -15.15 0.60
N THR A 131 -2.74 -14.83 0.28
CA THR A 131 -2.26 -13.47 0.00
C THR A 131 -1.81 -13.27 -1.45
N GLU A 132 -1.65 -14.34 -2.22
CA GLU A 132 -1.15 -14.26 -3.60
C GLU A 132 -2.00 -13.33 -4.47
N LEU A 133 -3.33 -13.45 -4.35
CA LEU A 133 -4.26 -12.68 -5.17
C LEU A 133 -4.32 -11.19 -4.79
N ASP A 134 -3.83 -10.80 -3.62
CA ASP A 134 -3.71 -9.37 -3.28
C ASP A 134 -2.55 -8.72 -4.03
N PHE A 135 -1.50 -9.50 -4.30
CA PHE A 135 -0.39 -9.05 -5.12
C PHE A 135 -0.64 -9.23 -6.62
N VAL A 136 -1.47 -10.20 -7.00
CA VAL A 136 -1.74 -10.54 -8.40
C VAL A 136 -3.24 -10.47 -8.73
N ALA A 137 -3.89 -9.39 -8.30
CA ALA A 137 -5.36 -9.24 -8.38
C ALA A 137 -5.95 -9.31 -9.80
N SER A 138 -5.15 -9.06 -10.85
CA SER A 138 -5.59 -9.03 -12.24
C SER A 138 -5.10 -10.21 -13.07
N VAL A 139 -4.64 -11.31 -12.44
CA VAL A 139 -4.13 -12.47 -13.18
C VAL A 139 -5.17 -13.00 -14.15
N THR A 140 -4.83 -13.00 -15.43
CA THR A 140 -5.63 -13.65 -16.48
C THR A 140 -5.06 -15.05 -16.69
N LEU A 141 -5.85 -16.07 -16.35
CA LEU A 141 -5.45 -17.45 -16.61
C LEU A 141 -5.51 -17.75 -18.11
N PRO A 142 -4.64 -18.62 -18.63
CA PRO A 142 -4.72 -19.11 -20.00
C PRO A 142 -6.02 -19.88 -20.30
N ILE A 143 -6.73 -20.32 -19.25
CA ILE A 143 -7.95 -21.11 -19.31
C ILE A 143 -9.06 -20.34 -18.57
N PRO A 144 -10.28 -20.21 -19.14
CA PRO A 144 -11.41 -19.60 -18.46
C PRO A 144 -11.85 -20.49 -17.30
N VAL A 145 -11.60 -20.08 -16.05
CA VAL A 145 -12.09 -20.79 -14.87
C VAL A 145 -13.36 -20.12 -14.39
N SER A 146 -14.50 -20.82 -14.47
CA SER A 146 -15.77 -20.31 -13.94
C SER A 146 -15.87 -20.57 -12.44
N SER A 147 -16.37 -19.61 -11.66
CA SER A 147 -16.53 -19.71 -10.20
C SER A 147 -17.70 -20.60 -9.76
N ARG A 148 -18.12 -21.55 -10.58
CA ARG A 148 -19.37 -22.30 -10.37
C ARG A 148 -19.09 -23.56 -9.55
N GLY A 149 -19.65 -23.57 -8.35
CA GLY A 149 -19.48 -24.60 -7.33
C GLY A 149 -19.55 -23.96 -5.95
N PRO A 150 -20.69 -23.33 -5.54
CA PRO A 150 -20.78 -22.61 -4.27
C PRO A 150 -20.52 -23.52 -3.06
N LYS A 151 -20.72 -24.84 -3.23
CA LYS A 151 -20.46 -25.90 -2.26
C LYS A 151 -19.05 -26.48 -2.32
N SER A 152 -18.27 -26.19 -3.35
CA SER A 152 -16.93 -26.77 -3.54
C SER A 152 -15.86 -25.73 -3.24
N LYS A 153 -14.83 -26.11 -2.46
CA LYS A 153 -13.72 -25.23 -2.08
C LYS A 153 -12.39 -25.94 -2.26
N MET A 154 -11.36 -25.20 -2.66
CA MET A 154 -10.00 -25.73 -2.70
C MET A 154 -9.32 -25.51 -1.36
N ARG A 155 -8.80 -26.57 -0.75
CA ARG A 155 -8.01 -26.51 0.47
C ARG A 155 -6.61 -25.99 0.17
N LEU A 156 -6.18 -24.98 0.93
CA LEU A 156 -4.89 -24.30 0.73
C LEU A 156 -4.15 -24.00 2.06
N ASN A 157 -4.51 -24.70 3.14
CA ASN A 157 -3.81 -24.63 4.42
C ASN A 157 -2.84 -25.81 4.63
N GLY A 158 -2.06 -25.76 5.71
CA GLY A 158 -1.17 -26.83 6.21
C GLY A 158 -0.76 -26.50 7.66
N PRO A 159 -0.17 -27.43 8.46
CA PRO A 159 0.66 -28.58 8.11
C PRO A 159 0.19 -29.96 8.67
N THR A 160 -1.12 -30.21 8.84
CA THR A 160 -1.60 -31.50 9.39
C THR A 160 -1.75 -32.64 8.39
N ASP A 161 -1.89 -32.36 7.10
CA ASP A 161 -2.05 -33.38 6.04
C ASP A 161 -1.29 -32.91 4.79
N SER A 162 -0.02 -33.27 4.65
CA SER A 162 0.86 -32.90 3.53
C SER A 162 0.35 -33.33 2.14
N GLY A 163 -0.65 -34.22 2.07
CA GLY A 163 -1.35 -34.61 0.85
C GLY A 163 -2.65 -33.84 0.57
N SER A 164 -3.07 -32.93 1.45
CA SER A 164 -4.37 -32.23 1.32
C SER A 164 -4.28 -30.84 0.69
N TYR A 165 -3.07 -30.33 0.46
CA TYR A 165 -2.89 -29.04 -0.20
C TYR A 165 -3.34 -29.12 -1.66
N GLY A 166 -4.12 -28.16 -2.13
CA GLY A 166 -4.63 -28.12 -3.51
C GLY A 166 -5.81 -29.07 -3.79
N THR A 167 -6.30 -29.81 -2.80
CA THR A 167 -7.46 -30.70 -3.00
C THR A 167 -8.78 -29.94 -2.97
N ILE A 168 -9.76 -30.44 -3.74
CA ILE A 168 -11.12 -29.89 -3.77
C ILE A 168 -11.98 -30.65 -2.76
N ILE A 169 -12.77 -29.90 -1.99
CA ILE A 169 -13.66 -30.41 -0.96
C ILE A 169 -15.07 -29.96 -1.30
N GLU A 170 -15.97 -30.93 -1.40
CA GLU A 170 -17.40 -30.70 -1.50
C GLU A 170 -18.03 -30.60 -0.11
N PHE A 171 -18.87 -29.58 0.09
CA PHE A 171 -19.62 -29.37 1.32
C PHE A 171 -21.11 -29.66 1.10
N PRO A 172 -21.81 -30.25 2.08
CA PRO A 172 -23.22 -30.59 1.91
C PRO A 172 -24.13 -29.36 1.72
N HIS A 173 -23.73 -28.21 2.29
CA HIS A 173 -24.45 -26.94 2.20
C HIS A 173 -23.49 -25.76 1.97
N GLU A 174 -23.95 -24.76 1.20
CA GLU A 174 -23.17 -23.56 0.85
C GLU A 174 -22.73 -22.75 2.08
N ALA A 175 -23.54 -22.74 3.15
CA ALA A 175 -23.19 -22.06 4.38
C ALA A 175 -21.90 -22.62 5.03
N LEU A 176 -21.69 -23.94 4.96
CA LEU A 176 -20.48 -24.58 5.46
C LEU A 176 -19.28 -24.29 4.56
N ALA A 177 -19.49 -24.27 3.24
CA ALA A 177 -18.46 -23.91 2.27
C ALA A 177 -17.99 -22.44 2.45
N ALA A 178 -18.94 -21.53 2.71
CA ALA A 178 -18.63 -20.14 3.05
C ALA A 178 -17.93 -20.02 4.42
N GLY A 179 -18.34 -20.82 5.41
CA GLY A 179 -17.64 -20.95 6.69
C GLY A 179 -16.19 -21.41 6.53
N PHE A 180 -15.93 -22.35 5.61
CA PHE A 180 -14.58 -22.85 5.35
C PHE A 180 -13.63 -21.77 4.81
N GLU A 181 -14.06 -20.94 3.84
CA GLU A 181 -13.28 -19.79 3.37
C GLU A 181 -12.96 -18.81 4.51
N ASN A 182 -13.96 -18.55 5.35
CA ASN A 182 -13.83 -17.68 6.52
C ASN A 182 -12.82 -18.21 7.56
N THR A 183 -12.70 -19.53 7.70
CA THR A 183 -11.71 -20.18 8.57
C THR A 183 -10.30 -20.23 7.99
N ARG A 184 -10.06 -19.64 6.81
CA ARG A 184 -8.74 -19.58 6.16
C ARG A 184 -8.14 -20.92 5.78
N LYS A 185 -8.98 -21.94 5.65
CA LYS A 185 -8.54 -23.28 5.27
C LYS A 185 -8.46 -23.44 3.75
N GLY A 186 -9.04 -22.51 2.99
CA GLY A 186 -9.04 -22.55 1.55
C GLY A 186 -9.78 -21.39 0.89
N LEU A 187 -9.94 -21.48 -0.43
CA LEU A 187 -10.57 -20.48 -1.28
C LEU A 187 -11.66 -21.11 -2.16
N SER A 188 -12.37 -20.26 -2.92
CA SER A 188 -13.15 -20.72 -4.06
C SER A 188 -12.26 -21.54 -4.99
N VAL A 189 -12.81 -22.54 -5.67
CA VAL A 189 -12.00 -23.40 -6.55
C VAL A 189 -11.32 -22.59 -7.65
N ALA A 190 -12.01 -21.60 -8.21
CA ALA A 190 -11.46 -20.72 -9.23
C ALA A 190 -10.28 -19.88 -8.73
N ASP A 191 -10.39 -19.31 -7.53
CA ASP A 191 -9.30 -18.54 -6.93
C ASP A 191 -8.15 -19.45 -6.49
N GLY A 192 -8.46 -20.66 -6.02
CA GLY A 192 -7.45 -21.64 -5.65
C GLY A 192 -6.59 -22.08 -6.84
N ILE A 193 -7.20 -22.31 -8.01
CA ILE A 193 -6.44 -22.59 -9.24
C ILE A 193 -5.50 -21.43 -9.58
N LYS A 194 -5.97 -20.18 -9.49
CA LYS A 194 -5.11 -19.00 -9.73
C LYS A 194 -3.91 -19.00 -8.79
N VAL A 195 -4.14 -19.29 -7.52
CA VAL A 195 -3.08 -19.37 -6.50
C VAL A 195 -2.06 -20.46 -6.86
N LEU A 196 -2.51 -21.68 -7.18
CA LEU A 196 -1.60 -22.77 -7.56
C LEU A 196 -0.77 -22.42 -8.80
N TRP A 197 -1.38 -21.78 -9.80
CA TRP A 197 -0.69 -21.34 -11.01
C TRP A 197 0.36 -20.25 -10.72
N ILE A 198 0.01 -19.25 -9.90
CA ILE A 198 0.95 -18.21 -9.46
C ILE A 198 2.14 -18.83 -8.73
N GLN A 199 1.87 -19.73 -7.78
CA GLN A 199 2.90 -20.40 -6.99
C GLN A 199 3.81 -21.27 -7.84
N GLU A 200 3.26 -22.06 -8.76
CA GLU A 200 4.04 -22.92 -9.67
C GLU A 200 5.03 -22.08 -10.47
N ARG A 201 4.53 -20.99 -11.06
CA ARG A 201 5.34 -20.12 -11.91
C ARG A 201 6.46 -19.42 -11.11
N ILE A 202 6.15 -18.91 -9.92
CA ILE A 202 7.14 -18.28 -9.04
C ILE A 202 8.19 -19.28 -8.59
N LEU A 203 7.79 -20.44 -8.09
CA LEU A 203 8.73 -21.44 -7.56
C LEU A 203 9.59 -22.02 -8.67
N ARG A 204 9.03 -22.30 -9.86
CA ARG A 204 9.80 -22.74 -11.02
C ARG A 204 10.87 -21.70 -11.39
N PHE A 205 10.50 -20.43 -11.49
CA PHE A 205 11.44 -19.34 -11.75
C PHE A 205 12.59 -19.30 -10.73
N LEU A 206 12.27 -19.39 -9.44
CA LEU A 206 13.29 -19.35 -8.39
C LEU A 206 14.23 -20.55 -8.47
N VAL A 207 13.72 -21.75 -8.75
CA VAL A 207 14.55 -22.94 -8.98
C VAL A 207 15.47 -22.75 -10.19
N GLU A 208 14.92 -22.33 -11.34
CA GLU A 208 15.69 -22.10 -12.56
C GLU A 208 16.78 -21.04 -12.37
N TYR A 209 16.47 -19.96 -11.65
CA TYR A 209 17.45 -18.95 -11.28
C TYR A 209 18.60 -19.57 -10.45
N TYR A 210 18.26 -20.34 -9.43
CA TYR A 210 19.23 -20.96 -8.52
C TYR A 210 20.18 -21.93 -9.22
N GLU A 211 19.63 -22.76 -10.11
CA GLU A 211 20.43 -23.72 -10.86
C GLU A 211 21.42 -22.98 -11.78
N ARG A 212 20.98 -21.90 -12.44
CA ARG A 212 21.83 -21.10 -13.33
C ARG A 212 22.92 -20.33 -12.61
N ILE A 213 22.64 -19.71 -11.46
CA ILE A 213 23.69 -19.01 -10.71
C ILE A 213 24.74 -19.98 -10.14
N LEU A 214 24.34 -21.21 -9.80
CA LEU A 214 25.24 -22.25 -9.32
C LEU A 214 26.13 -22.84 -10.44
N HIS A 215 25.70 -22.77 -11.70
CA HIS A 215 26.52 -23.18 -12.84
C HIS A 215 27.75 -22.26 -13.05
N ASP A 216 27.70 -21.01 -12.59
CA ASP A 216 28.80 -20.02 -12.68
C ASP A 216 29.89 -20.19 -11.58
N ARG A 217 30.27 -21.43 -11.24
CA ARG A 217 31.06 -21.77 -10.03
C ARG A 217 32.52 -21.25 -10.06
N PRO A 218 32.96 -20.40 -9.10
CA PRO A 218 34.36 -20.34 -8.67
C PRO A 218 34.55 -21.21 -7.41
N ALA A 219 35.74 -21.81 -7.29
CA ALA A 219 36.12 -22.65 -6.16
C ALA A 219 36.76 -21.80 -5.05
N GLU A 220 35.97 -21.27 -4.12
CA GLU A 220 36.49 -20.54 -2.95
C GLU A 220 35.63 -20.81 -1.70
N SER A 221 36.32 -20.95 -0.56
CA SER A 221 35.74 -21.11 0.77
C SER A 221 35.19 -19.77 1.26
N LEU A 222 33.91 -19.74 1.63
CA LEU A 222 33.22 -18.53 2.08
C LEU A 222 33.29 -18.41 3.61
N THR A 223 33.77 -17.28 4.11
CA THR A 223 33.66 -16.89 5.52
C THR A 223 32.48 -15.94 5.73
N SER A 224 31.82 -16.10 6.88
CA SER A 224 30.57 -15.44 7.25
C SER A 224 30.75 -13.95 7.60
N GLU A 225 29.97 -13.10 6.93
CA GLU A 225 29.57 -11.80 7.47
C GLU A 225 28.07 -11.60 7.20
N ASP A 226 27.24 -12.04 8.14
CA ASP A 226 25.85 -11.60 8.21
C ASP A 226 25.77 -10.43 9.17
N SER A 227 25.54 -9.24 8.61
CA SER A 227 25.03 -8.11 9.40
C SER A 227 23.51 -8.16 9.39
N PRO A 228 22.84 -8.07 10.55
CA PRO A 228 21.39 -7.93 10.59
C PRO A 228 20.98 -6.63 9.87
N ASP A 229 19.86 -6.70 9.13
CA ASP A 229 19.22 -5.60 8.40
C ASP A 229 18.60 -4.62 9.42
N VAL A 230 19.45 -3.88 10.13
CA VAL A 230 19.05 -2.80 11.04
C VAL A 230 18.85 -1.55 10.18
N GLY A 231 17.59 -1.12 10.03
CA GLY A 231 17.25 0.18 9.46
C GLY A 231 16.55 0.14 8.10
N THR A 232 15.44 -0.57 7.98
CA THR A 232 14.53 -0.39 6.82
C THR A 232 13.60 0.79 7.10
N THR A 233 13.72 1.87 6.33
CA THR A 233 12.70 2.95 6.31
C THR A 233 11.33 2.36 5.94
N PHE A 234 10.23 3.03 6.29
CA PHE A 234 8.87 2.58 5.91
C PHE A 234 8.75 2.33 4.40
N ALA A 235 9.36 3.19 3.59
CA ALA A 235 9.45 3.06 2.14
C ALA A 235 10.08 1.75 1.69
N ASP A 236 11.19 1.40 2.32
CA ASP A 236 11.93 0.18 2.03
C ASP A 236 11.18 -1.07 2.54
N ALA A 237 10.49 -0.95 3.69
CA ALA A 237 9.59 -1.98 4.18
C ALA A 237 8.46 -2.26 3.17
N ALA A 238 7.76 -1.21 2.75
CA ALA A 238 6.70 -1.21 1.74
C ALA A 238 7.14 -1.83 0.40
N ALA A 239 8.21 -1.32 -0.20
CA ALA A 239 8.69 -1.77 -1.52
C ALA A 239 9.08 -3.24 -1.52
N LYS A 240 9.61 -3.75 -0.40
CA LYS A 240 10.04 -5.14 -0.28
C LYS A 240 8.97 -6.08 0.27
N ALA A 241 7.80 -5.57 0.65
CA ALA A 241 6.78 -6.36 1.29
C ALA A 241 6.25 -7.53 0.42
N PRO A 242 6.13 -7.43 -0.92
CA PRO A 242 5.82 -8.58 -1.78
C PRO A 242 6.82 -9.73 -1.67
N TYR A 243 8.08 -9.42 -1.37
CA TYR A 243 9.21 -10.36 -1.31
C TYR A 243 9.45 -10.96 0.09
N ARG A 244 8.77 -10.49 1.13
CA ARG A 244 8.98 -10.99 2.49
C ARG A 244 8.08 -12.19 2.80
N ALA A 245 8.52 -12.99 3.78
CA ALA A 245 7.68 -14.04 4.34
C ALA A 245 6.41 -13.44 4.96
N ARG A 246 5.29 -14.18 4.88
CA ARG A 246 4.03 -13.81 5.54
C ARG A 246 4.06 -14.34 6.97
N THR A 247 4.89 -13.73 7.81
CA THR A 247 5.02 -14.10 9.23
C THR A 247 3.84 -13.60 10.06
N SER A 248 3.74 -14.06 11.30
CA SER A 248 2.80 -13.51 12.29
C SER A 248 2.95 -12.00 12.43
N LEU A 249 1.83 -11.33 12.72
CA LEU A 249 1.72 -9.90 13.00
C LEU A 249 2.77 -9.44 14.03
N ASP A 250 3.69 -8.57 13.62
CA ASP A 250 4.69 -7.94 14.49
C ASP A 250 4.16 -6.58 14.98
N LEU A 251 3.31 -6.64 16.02
CA LEU A 251 2.68 -5.45 16.60
C LEU A 251 3.70 -4.38 17.05
N PRO A 252 4.81 -4.72 17.73
CA PRO A 252 5.84 -3.74 18.08
C PRO A 252 6.42 -3.01 16.86
N ARG A 253 6.77 -3.74 15.80
CA ARG A 253 7.30 -3.14 14.57
C ARG A 253 6.27 -2.25 13.89
N LEU A 254 5.03 -2.71 13.77
CA LEU A 254 3.96 -1.93 13.17
C LEU A 254 3.70 -0.64 13.95
N LYS A 255 3.65 -0.72 15.28
CA LYS A 255 3.51 0.45 16.16
C LYS A 255 4.66 1.43 16.00
N HIS A 256 5.90 0.94 15.91
CA HIS A 256 7.06 1.79 15.65
C HIS A 256 6.95 2.52 14.31
N LEU A 257 6.53 1.83 13.24
CA LEU A 257 6.32 2.44 11.92
C LEU A 257 5.22 3.51 11.95
N VAL A 258 4.06 3.19 12.56
CA VAL A 258 2.95 4.13 12.72
C VAL A 258 3.39 5.35 13.54
N SER A 259 4.11 5.16 14.64
CA SER A 259 4.64 6.24 15.47
C SER A 259 5.62 7.11 14.68
N SER A 260 6.51 6.51 13.89
CA SER A 260 7.47 7.25 13.08
C SER A 260 6.77 8.10 12.03
N LEU A 261 5.71 7.58 11.39
CA LEU A 261 4.91 8.33 10.42
C LEU A 261 4.06 9.43 11.08
N PHE A 262 3.49 9.16 12.26
CA PHE A 262 2.81 10.18 13.05
C PHE A 262 3.73 11.37 13.35
N SER A 263 4.92 11.10 13.90
CA SER A 263 5.88 12.16 14.25
C SER A 263 6.44 12.86 13.02
N ALA A 264 7.08 12.13 12.10
CA ALA A 264 7.85 12.74 11.01
C ALA A 264 6.99 13.25 9.85
N ALA A 265 5.86 12.60 9.56
CA ALA A 265 5.12 12.85 8.33
C ALA A 265 3.83 13.66 8.55
N ALA A 266 3.24 13.62 9.75
CA ALA A 266 1.99 14.31 10.03
C ALA A 266 2.18 15.47 11.01
N ARG A 267 2.82 15.20 12.16
CA ARG A 267 3.03 16.22 13.19
C ARG A 267 3.98 17.31 12.71
N ASP A 268 5.18 16.92 12.27
CA ASP A 268 6.19 17.87 11.80
C ASP A 268 5.70 18.64 10.55
N HIS A 269 4.86 18.02 9.72
CA HIS A 269 4.22 18.68 8.57
C HIS A 269 3.24 19.78 8.99
N VAL A 270 2.34 19.51 9.95
CA VAL A 270 1.40 20.52 10.48
C VAL A 270 2.14 21.68 11.16
N TRP A 271 3.24 21.39 11.87
CA TRP A 271 4.10 22.43 12.44
C TRP A 271 4.78 23.27 11.37
N ALA A 272 5.44 22.64 10.39
CA ALA A 272 6.13 23.36 9.32
C ALA A 272 5.18 24.29 8.54
N LEU A 273 3.93 23.85 8.30
CA LEU A 273 2.90 24.67 7.66
C LEU A 273 2.52 25.93 8.47
N ARG A 274 2.69 25.92 9.79
CA ARG A 274 2.40 27.04 10.70
C ARG A 274 3.64 27.85 11.11
N GLU A 275 4.82 27.28 10.95
CA GLU A 275 6.08 27.86 11.42
C GLU A 275 6.90 28.50 10.30
N ASP A 276 6.98 27.86 9.13
CA ASP A 276 7.86 28.29 8.02
C ASP A 276 7.01 28.85 6.85
N PRO A 277 7.03 30.19 6.61
CA PRO A 277 6.28 30.80 5.53
C PRO A 277 6.65 30.29 4.14
N SER A 278 7.92 29.96 3.89
CA SER A 278 8.34 29.40 2.60
C SER A 278 7.84 27.97 2.42
N TYR A 279 7.90 27.15 3.47
CA TYR A 279 7.34 25.80 3.42
C TYR A 279 5.82 25.82 3.16
N PHE A 280 5.09 26.72 3.81
CA PHE A 280 3.67 26.93 3.56
C PHE A 280 3.41 27.32 2.09
N ALA A 281 4.14 28.31 1.57
CA ALA A 281 4.01 28.75 0.18
C ALA A 281 4.31 27.62 -0.83
N GLU A 282 5.36 26.82 -0.58
CA GLU A 282 5.73 25.68 -1.41
C GLU A 282 4.64 24.60 -1.44
N GLU A 283 4.03 24.25 -0.31
CA GLU A 283 2.95 23.25 -0.30
C GLU A 283 1.65 23.79 -0.94
N VAL A 284 1.36 25.10 -0.82
CA VAL A 284 0.22 25.73 -1.52
C VAL A 284 0.44 25.73 -3.03
N GLU A 285 1.62 26.13 -3.51
CA GLU A 285 1.91 26.15 -4.94
C GLU A 285 1.94 24.73 -5.52
N LYS A 286 2.45 23.77 -4.76
CA LYS A 286 2.38 22.35 -5.11
C LYS A 286 0.93 21.89 -5.22
N GLU A 287 0.07 22.12 -4.24
CA GLU A 287 -1.35 21.70 -4.33
C GLU A 287 -2.08 22.40 -5.50
N LYS A 288 -1.75 23.66 -5.77
CA LYS A 288 -2.23 24.39 -6.95
C LYS A 288 -1.79 23.72 -8.24
N ASP A 289 -0.51 23.43 -8.41
CA ASP A 289 0.05 22.79 -9.61
C ASP A 289 -0.53 21.40 -9.88
N HIS A 290 -0.92 20.66 -8.84
CA HIS A 290 -1.56 19.35 -8.95
C HIS A 290 -3.08 19.44 -9.18
N SER A 291 -3.67 20.64 -9.17
CA SER A 291 -5.10 20.82 -9.40
C SER A 291 -5.47 20.52 -10.86
N PRO A 292 -6.56 19.76 -11.13
CA PRO A 292 -6.96 19.41 -12.49
C PRO A 292 -7.29 20.62 -13.36
N GLU A 293 -7.65 21.75 -12.77
CA GLU A 293 -7.89 23.00 -13.48
C GLU A 293 -6.62 23.65 -14.06
N MET A 294 -5.44 23.23 -13.60
CA MET A 294 -4.13 23.62 -14.16
C MET A 294 -3.75 22.81 -15.42
N VAL A 295 -4.51 21.76 -15.77
CA VAL A 295 -4.28 20.99 -17.01
C VAL A 295 -4.69 21.85 -18.20
N PRO A 296 -3.80 22.09 -19.19
CA PRO A 296 -4.19 22.71 -20.45
C PRO A 296 -5.19 21.82 -21.21
N ASP A 297 -6.21 22.44 -21.79
CA ASP A 297 -7.16 21.74 -22.66
C ASP A 297 -6.56 21.38 -24.03
N GLN A 298 -7.37 20.87 -24.95
CA GLN A 298 -6.92 20.52 -26.31
C GLN A 298 -6.39 21.71 -27.12
N ARG A 299 -6.60 22.94 -26.65
CA ARG A 299 -6.13 24.20 -27.26
C ARG A 299 -4.97 24.81 -26.49
N ASP A 300 -4.36 24.05 -25.57
CA ASP A 300 -3.28 24.49 -24.69
C ASP A 300 -3.70 25.65 -23.75
N GLN A 301 -5.00 25.74 -23.43
CA GLN A 301 -5.56 26.76 -22.55
C GLN A 301 -5.85 26.20 -21.16
N ILE A 302 -5.39 26.90 -20.13
CA ILE A 302 -5.68 26.58 -18.72
C ILE A 302 -7.07 27.13 -18.37
N HIS A 303 -7.82 26.40 -17.54
CA HIS A 303 -9.18 26.77 -17.17
C HIS A 303 -9.24 28.15 -16.47
N GLU A 304 -10.11 29.06 -16.90
CA GLU A 304 -10.14 30.44 -16.40
C GLU A 304 -10.34 30.58 -14.87
N CYS A 305 -11.00 29.59 -14.25
CA CYS A 305 -11.24 29.60 -12.81
C CYS A 305 -9.95 29.67 -11.97
N VAL A 306 -8.78 29.29 -12.52
CA VAL A 306 -7.49 29.37 -11.80
C VAL A 306 -7.13 30.80 -11.39
N LYS A 307 -7.71 31.81 -12.04
CA LYS A 307 -7.50 33.24 -11.72
C LYS A 307 -8.42 33.75 -10.62
N THR A 308 -9.34 32.92 -10.12
CA THR A 308 -10.36 33.34 -9.16
C THR A 308 -9.92 33.09 -7.71
N GLU A 309 -10.38 33.96 -6.81
CA GLU A 309 -10.19 33.75 -5.37
C GLU A 309 -10.85 32.46 -4.89
N ALA A 310 -11.98 32.06 -5.49
CA ALA A 310 -12.66 30.81 -5.17
C ALA A 310 -11.79 29.57 -5.47
N PHE A 311 -10.98 29.61 -6.53
CA PHE A 311 -10.00 28.55 -6.80
C PHE A 311 -8.93 28.49 -5.72
N MET A 312 -8.34 29.63 -5.35
CA MET A 312 -7.33 29.68 -4.28
C MET A 312 -7.91 29.24 -2.93
N SER A 313 -9.15 29.60 -2.60
CA SER A 313 -9.83 29.10 -1.40
C SER A 313 -9.94 27.57 -1.41
N ARG A 314 -10.22 26.94 -2.57
CA ARG A 314 -10.27 25.47 -2.70
C ARG A 314 -8.88 24.83 -2.54
N VAL A 315 -7.83 25.42 -3.12
CA VAL A 315 -6.45 24.93 -2.97
C VAL A 315 -6.05 24.97 -1.50
N LEU A 316 -6.21 26.12 -0.84
CA LEU A 316 -5.87 26.28 0.57
C LEU A 316 -6.71 25.37 1.48
N ASN A 317 -8.00 25.19 1.17
CA ASN A 317 -8.84 24.24 1.87
C ASN A 317 -8.28 22.82 1.79
N ARG A 318 -7.82 22.38 0.62
CA ARG A 318 -7.18 21.06 0.45
C ARG A 318 -5.89 20.95 1.28
N VAL A 319 -5.02 21.96 1.29
CA VAL A 319 -3.78 21.95 2.11
C VAL A 319 -4.10 21.80 3.60
N VAL A 320 -5.05 22.60 4.12
CA VAL A 320 -5.47 22.55 5.53
C VAL A 320 -6.13 21.21 5.84
N MET A 321 -7.11 20.81 5.03
CA MET A 321 -7.88 19.59 5.25
C MET A 321 -7.00 18.34 5.21
N GLN A 322 -6.10 18.23 4.22
CA GLN A 322 -5.20 17.09 4.09
C GLN A 322 -4.23 16.97 5.26
N SER A 323 -3.58 18.08 5.66
CA SER A 323 -2.61 18.06 6.76
C SER A 323 -3.27 17.66 8.09
N HIS A 324 -4.46 18.21 8.36
CA HIS A 324 -5.20 17.94 9.59
C HIS A 324 -5.77 16.51 9.58
N THR A 325 -6.44 16.09 8.50
CA THR A 325 -7.02 14.73 8.41
C THR A 325 -5.97 13.63 8.49
N LEU A 326 -4.77 13.82 7.91
CA LEU A 326 -3.69 12.83 8.04
C LEU A 326 -3.19 12.73 9.48
N LEU A 327 -2.97 13.85 10.17
CA LEU A 327 -2.57 13.86 11.59
C LEU A 327 -3.56 13.07 12.45
N ILE A 328 -4.84 13.26 12.19
CA ILE A 328 -5.96 12.59 12.86
C ILE A 328 -5.91 11.08 12.64
N PHE A 329 -5.80 10.64 11.38
CA PHE A 329 -5.72 9.21 11.09
C PHE A 329 -4.51 8.55 11.75
N TRP A 330 -3.35 9.20 11.71
CA TRP A 330 -2.13 8.64 12.31
C TRP A 330 -2.21 8.56 13.84
N ASP A 331 -2.75 9.58 14.51
CA ASP A 331 -2.99 9.54 15.95
C ASP A 331 -3.97 8.42 16.31
N GLN A 332 -5.07 8.31 15.56
CA GLN A 332 -6.06 7.27 15.79
C GLN A 332 -5.49 5.87 15.58
N LEU A 333 -4.65 5.68 14.55
CA LEU A 333 -3.93 4.42 14.33
C LEU A 333 -2.97 4.11 15.47
N LEU A 334 -2.24 5.10 15.99
CA LEU A 334 -1.31 4.91 17.10
C LEU A 334 -2.05 4.45 18.37
N GLN A 335 -3.20 5.05 18.68
CA GLN A 335 -4.06 4.64 19.79
C GLN A 335 -4.60 3.21 19.59
N GLN A 336 -5.02 2.88 18.37
CA GLN A 336 -5.51 1.54 18.04
C GLN A 336 -4.40 0.48 18.14
N MET A 337 -3.18 0.79 17.69
CA MET A 337 -2.01 -0.08 17.86
C MET A 337 -1.71 -0.36 19.33
N ALA A 338 -1.73 0.67 20.18
CA ALA A 338 -1.54 0.51 21.62
C ALA A 338 -2.62 -0.38 22.25
N ARG A 339 -3.89 -0.21 21.82
CA ARG A 339 -5.00 -1.05 22.28
C ARG A 339 -4.87 -2.50 21.83
N ILE A 340 -4.52 -2.75 20.56
CA ILE A 340 -4.31 -4.11 20.04
C ILE A 340 -3.15 -4.77 20.79
N GLU A 341 -2.05 -4.05 21.04
CA GLU A 341 -0.90 -4.57 21.79
C GLU A 341 -1.31 -4.99 23.21
N GLU A 342 -2.04 -4.14 23.94
CA GLU A 342 -2.51 -4.44 25.29
C GLU A 342 -3.46 -5.64 25.32
N ILE A 343 -4.41 -5.70 24.38
CA ILE A 343 -5.34 -6.84 24.29
C ILE A 343 -4.60 -8.11 23.88
N SER A 344 -3.62 -8.03 22.97
CA SER A 344 -2.87 -9.21 22.50
C SER A 344 -2.14 -9.94 23.64
N ARG A 345 -1.69 -9.20 24.68
CA ARG A 345 -1.09 -9.79 25.89
C ARG A 345 -2.07 -10.68 26.66
N ARG A 346 -3.37 -10.39 26.58
CA ARG A 346 -4.45 -11.16 27.23
C ARG A 346 -4.89 -12.37 26.39
N TYR A 347 -4.53 -12.41 25.11
CA TYR A 347 -4.88 -13.48 24.16
C TYR A 347 -3.63 -14.03 23.45
N PRO A 348 -2.71 -14.71 24.16
CA PRO A 348 -1.46 -15.20 23.57
C PRO A 348 -1.68 -16.26 22.47
N GLY A 349 -2.82 -16.95 22.47
CA GLY A 349 -3.23 -17.89 21.42
C GLY A 349 -3.87 -17.26 20.18
N GLY A 350 -4.03 -15.93 20.14
CA GLY A 350 -4.68 -15.21 19.04
C GLY A 350 -6.21 -15.16 19.13
N ILE A 351 -6.87 -14.93 17.99
CA ILE A 351 -8.34 -14.84 17.91
C ILE A 351 -8.91 -16.25 17.75
N ASP A 352 -9.89 -16.61 18.60
CA ASP A 352 -10.76 -17.75 18.36
C ASP A 352 -11.81 -17.39 17.28
N PRO A 353 -11.78 -18.04 16.09
CA PRO A 353 -12.73 -17.79 15.02
C PRO A 353 -14.18 -18.15 15.38
N VAL A 354 -14.41 -18.96 16.43
CA VAL A 354 -15.75 -19.35 16.88
C VAL A 354 -16.38 -18.26 17.75
N GLN A 355 -15.55 -17.46 18.44
CA GLN A 355 -15.99 -16.42 19.38
C GLN A 355 -15.77 -15.00 18.86
N LEU A 356 -15.66 -14.80 17.54
CA LEU A 356 -15.39 -13.50 16.91
C LEU A 356 -16.26 -12.35 17.42
N LYS A 357 -17.55 -12.63 17.68
CA LYS A 357 -18.53 -11.61 18.10
C LYS A 357 -18.36 -11.14 19.55
N THR A 358 -17.78 -11.97 20.42
CA THR A 358 -17.55 -11.65 21.84
C THR A 358 -16.08 -11.37 22.15
N ASN A 359 -15.22 -11.37 21.12
CA ASN A 359 -13.78 -11.26 21.28
C ASN A 359 -13.32 -9.80 21.15
N ASP A 360 -12.90 -9.21 22.26
CA ASP A 360 -12.38 -7.83 22.31
C ASP A 360 -11.17 -7.60 21.39
N TYR A 361 -10.38 -8.64 21.14
CA TYR A 361 -9.25 -8.60 20.20
C TYR A 361 -9.73 -8.51 18.75
N ALA A 362 -10.74 -9.31 18.37
CA ALA A 362 -11.37 -9.22 17.04
C ALA A 362 -12.02 -7.86 16.81
N LYS A 363 -12.66 -7.29 17.83
CA LYS A 363 -13.25 -5.95 17.79
C LYS A 363 -12.19 -4.86 17.61
N ALA A 364 -11.10 -4.89 18.37
CA ALA A 364 -10.01 -3.92 18.22
C ALA A 364 -9.35 -3.98 16.83
N LEU A 365 -9.20 -5.19 16.26
CA LEU A 365 -8.71 -5.37 14.90
C LEU A 365 -9.67 -4.82 13.85
N ALA A 366 -10.98 -5.04 14.01
CA ALA A 366 -11.99 -4.49 13.10
C ALA A 366 -12.04 -2.95 13.14
N GLU A 367 -11.97 -2.36 14.33
CA GLU A 367 -11.90 -0.91 14.52
C GLU A 367 -10.64 -0.30 13.88
N THR A 368 -9.50 -0.95 14.05
CA THR A 368 -8.24 -0.56 13.41
C THR A 368 -8.34 -0.61 11.88
N PHE A 369 -8.97 -1.68 11.37
CA PHE A 369 -9.21 -1.83 9.95
C PHE A 369 -10.10 -0.71 9.40
N ALA A 370 -11.16 -0.31 10.12
CA ALA A 370 -12.02 0.79 9.70
C ALA A 370 -11.25 2.11 9.55
N VAL A 371 -10.31 2.39 10.45
CA VAL A 371 -9.44 3.57 10.37
C VAL A 371 -8.52 3.48 9.14
N LEU A 372 -7.85 2.34 8.93
CA LEU A 372 -6.99 2.10 7.77
C LEU A 372 -7.76 2.22 6.44
N PHE A 373 -8.96 1.65 6.39
CA PHE A 373 -9.81 1.66 5.20
C PHE A 373 -10.31 3.07 4.88
N THR A 374 -10.75 3.83 5.89
CA THR A 374 -11.16 5.23 5.70
C THR A 374 -9.99 6.10 5.27
N MET A 375 -8.82 5.92 5.89
CA MET A 375 -7.59 6.60 5.50
C MET A 375 -7.18 6.24 4.05
N LYS A 376 -7.35 4.98 3.65
CA LYS A 376 -7.13 4.55 2.27
C LYS A 376 -8.04 5.30 1.31
N ILE A 377 -9.36 5.31 1.53
CA ILE A 377 -10.32 6.02 0.67
C ILE A 377 -9.93 7.51 0.57
N PHE A 378 -9.56 8.11 1.70
CA PHE A 378 -9.12 9.51 1.75
C PHE A 378 -7.89 9.76 0.86
N LEU A 379 -6.86 8.91 1.00
CA LEU A 379 -5.65 9.00 0.18
C LEU A 379 -5.92 8.67 -1.29
N GLU A 380 -6.78 7.70 -1.60
CA GLU A 380 -7.19 7.38 -2.97
C GLU A 380 -7.93 8.55 -3.62
N GLN A 381 -8.83 9.22 -2.90
CA GLN A 381 -9.48 10.44 -3.38
C GLN A 381 -8.48 11.57 -3.66
N LYS A 382 -7.44 11.71 -2.82
CA LYS A 382 -6.33 12.63 -3.07
C LYS A 382 -5.59 12.29 -4.39
N TYR A 383 -5.20 11.03 -4.57
CA TYR A 383 -4.33 10.62 -5.69
C TYR A 383 -5.05 10.15 -6.96
N HIS A 384 -6.39 9.99 -6.96
CA HIS A 384 -7.16 9.76 -8.18
C HIS A 384 -7.25 11.01 -9.06
N HIS A 385 -7.10 12.21 -8.47
CA HIS A 385 -6.99 13.45 -9.24
C HIS A 385 -5.64 13.61 -9.96
N ASP A 386 -4.58 12.92 -9.50
CA ASP A 386 -3.24 12.94 -10.11
C ASP A 386 -3.07 11.98 -11.31
N GLU A 387 -3.97 11.02 -11.53
CA GLU A 387 -3.80 9.98 -12.56
C GLU A 387 -3.94 10.43 -14.01
N ASN A 388 -4.47 11.63 -14.25
CA ASN A 388 -4.65 12.15 -15.61
C ASN A 388 -3.38 12.82 -16.18
N TRP A 389 -2.25 12.76 -15.48
CA TRP A 389 -1.04 13.50 -15.86
C TRP A 389 0.06 12.59 -16.45
N THR A 390 0.63 13.06 -17.55
CA THR A 390 1.55 12.34 -18.45
C THR A 390 2.93 12.01 -17.83
N PRO A 391 3.71 11.09 -18.43
CA PRO A 391 4.95 10.53 -17.87
C PRO A 391 6.13 11.49 -17.63
N SER A 392 6.03 12.76 -18.02
CA SER A 392 7.20 13.65 -18.17
C SER A 392 7.69 14.36 -16.90
N ARG A 393 7.16 14.05 -15.71
CA ARG A 393 7.60 14.71 -14.44
C ARG A 393 8.02 13.74 -13.33
N ARG A 394 8.41 12.50 -13.65
CA ARG A 394 8.96 11.54 -12.66
C ARG A 394 10.39 11.84 -12.16
N LEU A 395 11.07 12.86 -12.68
CA LEU A 395 12.52 13.05 -12.46
C LEU A 395 12.91 14.14 -11.47
N PHE A 396 11.97 14.92 -10.93
CA PHE A 396 12.27 15.96 -9.96
C PHE A 396 11.31 15.85 -8.78
N LEU A 397 11.83 15.49 -7.60
CA LEU A 397 11.45 15.98 -6.27
C LEU A 397 12.00 15.00 -5.21
N GLY A 398 13.22 15.27 -4.74
CA GLY A 398 13.73 14.74 -3.49
C GLY A 398 13.28 15.65 -2.34
N HIS A 399 12.19 15.28 -1.64
CA HIS A 399 11.83 15.87 -0.34
C HIS A 399 11.01 14.87 0.50
N PRO A 400 11.04 14.92 1.85
CA PRO A 400 10.42 13.92 2.74
C PRO A 400 8.90 13.71 2.58
N MET A 401 8.19 14.64 1.92
CA MET A 401 6.75 14.52 1.63
C MET A 401 6.43 13.67 0.38
N ALA A 402 7.43 13.32 -0.44
CA ALA A 402 7.30 12.31 -1.50
C ALA A 402 7.09 10.89 -0.93
N VAL A 403 7.18 10.74 0.40
CA VAL A 403 7.03 9.45 1.11
C VAL A 403 5.59 8.96 1.18
N ILE A 404 4.60 9.85 1.08
CA ILE A 404 3.17 9.51 1.15
C ILE A 404 2.50 9.58 -0.24
N GLY A 405 3.12 10.27 -1.21
CA GLY A 405 2.59 10.51 -2.56
C GLY A 405 2.83 9.41 -3.60
N ASP A 406 3.69 8.44 -3.31
CA ASP A 406 3.97 7.36 -4.25
C ASP A 406 2.97 6.21 -4.03
N ARG A 407 2.15 5.87 -5.05
CA ARG A 407 1.30 4.65 -5.00
C ARG A 407 2.10 3.38 -4.69
N ARG A 408 3.43 3.38 -4.94
CA ARG A 408 4.35 2.32 -4.49
C ARG A 408 4.32 2.09 -2.98
N ARG A 409 4.05 3.12 -2.17
CA ARG A 409 4.02 3.08 -0.70
C ARG A 409 2.62 2.96 -0.12
N GLN A 410 1.59 3.41 -0.83
CA GLN A 410 0.18 3.17 -0.46
C GLN A 410 -0.19 1.69 -0.60
N LYS A 411 0.23 1.04 -1.70
CA LYS A 411 0.21 -0.42 -1.82
C LYS A 411 1.18 -1.12 -0.89
N GLY A 412 2.23 -0.45 -0.44
CA GLY A 412 3.14 -0.96 0.57
C GLY A 412 2.56 -0.92 1.98
N MET A 413 1.67 0.03 2.28
CA MET A 413 0.93 0.14 3.53
C MET A 413 -0.25 -0.83 3.55
N GLU A 414 -0.92 -1.02 2.41
CA GLU A 414 -1.74 -2.20 2.16
C GLU A 414 -0.88 -3.44 2.36
N CYS A 415 0.20 -3.65 1.64
CA CYS A 415 1.03 -4.83 1.75
C CYS A 415 1.62 -5.07 3.16
N VAL A 416 1.94 -4.05 3.97
CA VAL A 416 2.44 -4.24 5.34
C VAL A 416 1.27 -4.58 6.27
N CYS A 417 0.16 -3.84 6.26
CA CYS A 417 -1.02 -4.21 7.05
C CYS A 417 -1.75 -5.47 6.53
N HIS A 418 -1.61 -5.82 5.25
CA HIS A 418 -2.26 -6.93 4.52
C HIS A 418 -1.35 -8.16 4.40
N CYS A 419 -0.05 -8.01 4.71
CA CYS A 419 0.84 -9.12 5.03
C CYS A 419 0.91 -9.41 6.53
N GLU A 420 0.81 -8.40 7.40
CA GLU A 420 0.92 -8.58 8.85
C GLU A 420 -0.43 -8.90 9.50
N LEU A 421 -1.53 -8.27 9.09
CA LEU A 421 -2.84 -8.91 9.21
C LEU A 421 -3.00 -9.72 7.88
N GLN A 422 -3.69 -10.86 7.85
CA GLN A 422 -3.85 -11.65 6.59
C GLN A 422 -5.20 -11.52 5.82
N PRO A 423 -5.26 -11.36 4.50
CA PRO A 423 -6.39 -10.88 3.65
C PRO A 423 -7.77 -11.54 3.85
N SER A 424 -7.84 -12.72 4.44
CA SER A 424 -9.08 -13.44 4.78
C SER A 424 -9.74 -13.01 6.10
N TYR A 425 -9.01 -12.34 7.00
CA TYR A 425 -9.65 -11.59 8.11
C TYR A 425 -10.52 -10.47 7.50
N TRP A 426 -10.29 -10.02 6.27
CA TRP A 426 -10.98 -8.90 5.67
C TRP A 426 -12.32 -9.31 5.14
N LYS A 427 -12.45 -10.51 4.56
CA LYS A 427 -13.76 -11.05 4.16
C LYS A 427 -14.62 -11.33 5.39
N LEU A 428 -14.00 -11.84 6.45
CA LEU A 428 -14.64 -12.08 7.75
C LEU A 428 -15.03 -10.77 8.43
N ILE A 429 -14.11 -9.79 8.47
CA ILE A 429 -14.32 -8.44 8.97
C ILE A 429 -15.40 -7.78 8.12
N TRP A 430 -15.32 -7.73 6.79
CA TRP A 430 -16.37 -7.23 5.87
C TRP A 430 -17.73 -7.86 6.11
N LYS A 431 -17.79 -9.19 6.29
CA LYS A 431 -19.04 -9.88 6.64
C LYS A 431 -19.52 -9.53 8.05
N MET A 432 -18.62 -9.22 8.99
CA MET A 432 -18.97 -8.57 10.26
C MET A 432 -19.39 -7.10 10.04
N LEU A 433 -18.83 -6.36 9.07
CA LEU A 433 -19.19 -4.97 8.76
C LEU A 433 -20.58 -4.86 8.10
N ASP A 434 -21.04 -5.91 7.42
CA ASP A 434 -22.41 -6.03 6.88
C ASP A 434 -23.44 -6.36 7.97
N ASP A 435 -23.01 -6.81 9.15
CA ASP A 435 -23.86 -6.93 10.33
C ASP A 435 -24.11 -5.52 10.91
N CYS A 436 -25.37 -5.07 10.88
CA CYS A 436 -25.77 -3.71 11.26
C CYS A 436 -25.30 -3.32 12.68
N GLU A 437 -25.16 -4.29 13.57
CA GLU A 437 -24.68 -4.11 14.95
C GLU A 437 -23.23 -3.57 14.97
N TYR A 438 -22.38 -4.02 14.04
CA TYR A 438 -20.97 -3.64 13.95
C TYR A 438 -20.72 -2.35 13.14
N ARG A 439 -21.62 -1.95 12.22
CA ARG A 439 -21.53 -0.63 11.56
C ARG A 439 -21.41 0.53 12.54
N SER A 440 -22.15 0.47 13.64
CA SER A 440 -22.09 1.46 14.71
C SER A 440 -20.77 1.44 15.49
N VAL A 441 -20.04 0.33 15.49
CA VAL A 441 -18.78 0.12 16.21
C VAL A 441 -17.57 0.55 15.40
N LEU A 442 -17.61 0.41 14.07
CA LEU A 442 -16.48 0.68 13.17
C LEU A 442 -16.15 2.15 13.01
N ASN A 443 -17.16 3.00 13.09
CA ASN A 443 -16.96 4.44 13.08
C ASN A 443 -16.62 4.98 14.47
N LYS A 444 -16.72 4.19 15.56
CA LYS A 444 -16.42 4.68 16.92
C LYS A 444 -15.03 5.31 17.07
N PRO A 445 -13.95 4.73 16.51
CA PRO A 445 -12.64 5.39 16.55
C PRO A 445 -12.65 6.74 15.84
N LEU A 446 -13.50 6.91 14.82
CA LEU A 446 -13.63 8.12 14.04
C LEU A 446 -14.79 9.03 14.50
N GLU A 447 -15.60 8.61 15.47
CA GLU A 447 -16.78 9.36 15.93
C GLU A 447 -16.43 10.73 16.53
N PRO A 448 -15.35 10.87 17.32
CA PRO A 448 -14.88 12.20 17.75
C PRO A 448 -14.60 13.14 16.56
N TRP A 449 -14.24 12.54 15.42
CA TRP A 449 -13.79 13.21 14.21
C TRP A 449 -14.90 13.39 13.17
N LYS A 450 -16.07 12.77 13.38
CA LYS A 450 -17.10 12.61 12.36
C LYS A 450 -17.57 13.94 11.78
N GLN A 451 -17.87 14.91 12.64
CA GLN A 451 -18.32 16.24 12.19
C GLN A 451 -17.28 16.94 11.33
N LEU A 452 -15.99 16.74 11.63
CA LEU A 452 -14.90 17.37 10.88
C LEU A 452 -14.68 16.68 9.53
N LEU A 453 -14.70 15.35 9.52
CA LEU A 453 -14.51 14.53 8.33
C LEU A 453 -15.70 14.65 7.36
N GLU A 454 -16.94 14.66 7.87
CA GLU A 454 -18.16 14.82 7.06
C GLU A 454 -18.24 16.20 6.41
N LYS A 455 -17.85 17.25 7.14
CA LYS A 455 -17.84 18.61 6.60
C LYS A 455 -16.70 18.86 5.60
N LYS A 456 -15.70 17.96 5.49
CA LYS A 456 -14.52 18.13 4.62
C LYS A 456 -13.88 19.51 4.71
N PHE A 457 -13.95 20.15 5.87
CA PHE A 457 -13.53 21.53 6.10
C PHE A 457 -14.22 22.58 5.19
N GLU A 458 -15.38 22.27 4.59
CA GLU A 458 -16.17 23.21 3.80
C GLU A 458 -16.52 24.45 4.65
N GLY A 459 -16.24 25.63 4.11
CA GLY A 459 -16.46 26.92 4.78
C GLY A 459 -15.36 27.36 5.75
N ILE A 460 -14.34 26.53 6.02
CA ILE A 460 -13.24 26.90 6.93
C ILE A 460 -12.24 27.87 6.27
N VAL A 461 -11.97 27.66 4.98
CA VAL A 461 -11.11 28.55 4.18
C VAL A 461 -11.97 29.26 3.14
N GLY A 462 -12.43 30.47 3.46
CA GLY A 462 -13.24 31.30 2.58
C GLY A 462 -12.47 32.41 1.86
N GLN A 463 -11.37 32.90 2.45
CA GLN A 463 -10.58 34.03 1.94
C GLN A 463 -9.28 33.58 1.27
N GLY A 464 -9.36 33.23 -0.01
CA GLY A 464 -8.23 32.69 -0.78
C GLY A 464 -7.02 33.64 -0.81
N ARG A 465 -7.27 34.96 -0.83
CA ARG A 465 -6.19 35.97 -0.86
C ARG A 465 -5.31 35.98 0.39
N LEU A 466 -5.79 35.51 1.54
CA LEU A 466 -4.99 35.48 2.76
C LEU A 466 -3.82 34.50 2.67
N GLY A 467 -4.03 33.35 2.02
CA GLY A 467 -3.04 32.29 1.87
C GLY A 467 -2.38 32.21 0.49
N ASP A 468 -2.77 33.07 -0.45
CA ASP A 468 -2.21 33.08 -1.81
C ASP A 468 -0.75 33.59 -1.82
N PRO A 469 0.23 32.78 -2.25
CA PRO A 469 1.64 33.17 -2.29
C PRO A 469 2.03 34.02 -3.51
N SER A 470 1.11 34.24 -4.47
CA SER A 470 1.42 34.84 -5.78
C SER A 470 1.99 36.27 -5.72
N ASP A 471 1.72 37.02 -4.65
CA ASP A 471 2.23 38.39 -4.44
C ASP A 471 3.56 38.42 -3.64
N GLY A 472 4.13 37.25 -3.31
CA GLY A 472 5.38 37.12 -2.59
C GLY A 472 5.30 37.39 -1.09
N LYS A 473 4.11 37.49 -0.49
CA LYS A 473 3.94 37.82 0.94
C LYS A 473 4.55 36.81 1.93
N PHE A 474 4.87 35.61 1.46
CA PHE A 474 5.49 34.53 2.24
C PHE A 474 6.98 34.33 1.90
N ASN A 475 7.61 35.26 1.17
CA ASN A 475 9.03 35.22 0.88
C ASN A 475 9.86 35.29 2.17
N TYR A 476 10.61 34.22 2.49
CA TYR A 476 11.33 34.07 3.74
C TYR A 476 12.83 33.85 3.48
N PRO A 477 13.66 34.91 3.46
CA PRO A 477 15.07 34.84 3.06
C PRO A 477 16.00 34.23 4.13
N LYS A 478 15.66 33.06 4.69
CA LYS A 478 16.43 32.39 5.77
C LYS A 478 17.87 32.03 5.43
N HIS A 479 18.20 31.94 4.15
CA HIS A 479 19.55 31.62 3.65
C HIS A 479 20.40 32.87 3.40
N ARG A 480 19.83 34.08 3.47
CA ARG A 480 20.56 35.34 3.28
C ARG A 480 21.11 35.83 4.62
N ALA A 481 22.13 36.69 4.56
CA ALA A 481 22.69 37.31 5.75
C ALA A 481 21.61 38.12 6.49
N ARG A 482 21.58 38.01 7.83
CA ARG A 482 20.66 38.81 8.66
C ARG A 482 21.09 40.28 8.61
N ASN A 483 20.34 41.08 7.85
CA ASN A 483 20.38 42.54 7.84
C ASN A 483 18.96 43.06 8.11
N GLN A 484 18.82 44.36 8.34
CA GLN A 484 17.53 44.98 8.67
C GLN A 484 16.43 44.60 7.67
N GLU A 485 16.73 44.73 6.38
CA GLU A 485 15.79 44.42 5.28
C GLU A 485 15.34 42.95 5.29
N ASN A 486 16.26 41.99 5.45
CA ASN A 486 15.93 40.57 5.48
C ASN A 486 15.17 40.18 6.75
N VAL A 487 15.47 40.82 7.89
CA VAL A 487 14.76 40.60 9.15
C VAL A 487 13.31 41.11 9.05
N GLU A 488 13.11 42.32 8.54
CA GLU A 488 11.78 42.89 8.30
C GLU A 488 10.96 42.03 7.31
N ALA A 489 11.60 41.52 6.25
CA ALA A 489 10.96 40.61 5.31
C ALA A 489 10.52 39.28 5.98
N MET A 490 11.38 38.69 6.83
CA MET A 490 11.04 37.48 7.58
C MET A 490 9.89 37.72 8.56
N GLN A 491 9.93 38.81 9.33
CA GLN A 491 8.87 39.18 10.28
C GLN A 491 7.53 39.40 9.56
N LYS A 492 7.54 40.12 8.43
CA LYS A 492 6.33 40.36 7.62
C LYS A 492 5.74 39.06 7.06
N ALA A 493 6.60 38.13 6.62
CA ALA A 493 6.15 36.82 6.15
C ALA A 493 5.54 35.98 7.28
N GLU A 494 6.13 36.02 8.47
CA GLU A 494 5.58 35.39 9.68
C GLU A 494 4.22 35.98 10.07
N GLU A 495 4.07 37.32 10.07
CA GLU A 495 2.80 37.99 10.35
C GLU A 495 1.69 37.61 9.36
N ASN A 496 2.01 37.48 8.07
CA ASN A 496 1.05 37.04 7.05
C ASN A 496 0.61 35.58 7.29
N LEU A 497 1.56 34.73 7.67
CA LEU A 497 1.29 33.33 8.00
C LEU A 497 0.38 33.22 9.23
N ASP A 498 0.68 33.98 10.28
CA ASP A 498 -0.12 34.03 11.50
C ASP A 498 -1.53 34.55 11.22
N ARG A 499 -1.68 35.58 10.37
CA ARG A 499 -3.00 36.07 9.95
C ARG A 499 -3.83 35.00 9.25
N PHE A 500 -3.21 34.21 8.36
CA PHE A 500 -3.91 33.11 7.69
C PHE A 500 -4.35 32.03 8.69
N TRP A 501 -3.45 31.56 9.55
CA TRP A 501 -3.80 30.49 10.50
C TRP A 501 -4.78 30.92 11.58
N ASN A 502 -4.71 32.17 12.06
CA ASN A 502 -5.72 32.74 12.96
C ASN A 502 -7.11 32.75 12.30
N TYR A 503 -7.19 33.12 11.02
CA TYR A 503 -8.45 33.05 10.27
C TYR A 503 -9.00 31.62 10.15
N VAL A 504 -8.12 30.65 9.86
CA VAL A 504 -8.49 29.23 9.79
C VAL A 504 -9.01 28.74 11.14
N ASP A 505 -8.29 29.03 12.23
CA ASP A 505 -8.65 28.62 13.58
C ASP A 505 -9.97 29.26 14.06
N ASP A 506 -10.17 30.56 13.78
CA ASP A 506 -11.42 31.26 14.09
C ASP A 506 -12.62 30.67 13.35
N ASN A 507 -12.46 30.33 12.07
CA ASN A 507 -13.54 29.72 11.31
C ASN A 507 -13.79 28.27 11.73
N PHE A 508 -12.73 27.54 12.09
CA PHE A 508 -12.86 26.22 12.66
C PHE A 508 -13.75 26.26 13.92
N GLN A 509 -13.47 27.19 14.83
CA GLN A 509 -14.26 27.45 16.04
C GLN A 509 -15.73 27.79 15.71
N LYS A 510 -15.98 28.64 14.70
CA LYS A 510 -17.34 29.00 14.28
C LYS A 510 -18.10 27.83 13.65
N CYS A 511 -17.43 27.03 12.82
CA CYS A 511 -18.05 25.95 12.06
C CYS A 511 -18.29 24.67 12.89
N THR A 512 -17.46 24.44 13.92
CA THR A 512 -17.48 23.18 14.69
C THR A 512 -17.84 23.37 16.16
N GLY A 513 -17.85 24.60 16.68
CA GLY A 513 -18.08 24.86 18.10
C GLY A 513 -16.87 24.56 19.01
N ASN A 514 -15.77 24.04 18.46
CA ASN A 514 -14.53 23.75 19.18
C ASN A 514 -13.38 24.57 18.62
N SER A 515 -12.51 25.13 19.47
CA SER A 515 -11.44 26.05 19.03
C SER A 515 -10.49 25.40 18.05
N GLN A 516 -10.11 24.17 18.37
CA GLN A 516 -9.43 23.23 17.51
C GLN A 516 -9.78 21.81 18.00
N HIS A 517 -9.62 20.80 17.14
CA HIS A 517 -9.76 19.44 17.61
C HIS A 517 -8.62 19.05 18.57
N GLU A 518 -8.91 18.21 19.57
CA GLU A 518 -7.98 17.75 20.62
C GLU A 518 -6.58 17.36 20.12
N THR A 519 -6.42 16.47 19.13
CA THR A 519 -5.09 16.08 18.63
C THR A 519 -4.34 17.23 17.99
N ILE A 520 -5.01 18.11 17.24
CA ILE A 520 -4.39 19.30 16.64
C ILE A 520 -3.95 20.23 17.78
N ARG A 521 -4.85 20.53 18.72
CA ARG A 521 -4.54 21.35 19.89
C ARG A 521 -3.36 20.77 20.67
N ARG A 522 -3.38 19.47 20.96
CA ARG A 522 -2.32 18.76 21.67
C ARG A 522 -0.98 18.91 20.95
N VAL A 523 -0.95 18.64 19.66
CA VAL A 523 0.25 18.79 18.82
C VAL A 523 0.75 20.23 18.81
N LEU A 524 -0.13 21.22 18.69
CA LEU A 524 0.27 22.63 18.70
C LEU A 524 0.73 23.09 20.10
N THR A 525 0.19 22.53 21.19
CA THR A 525 0.64 22.85 22.56
C THR A 525 1.94 22.14 22.96
N GLU A 526 2.16 20.91 22.48
CA GLU A 526 3.36 20.12 22.80
C GLU A 526 4.59 20.59 22.03
N GLY A 527 4.42 21.31 20.92
CA GLY A 527 5.52 21.85 20.10
C GLY A 527 6.29 23.01 20.71
N GLY A 528 5.81 23.56 21.81
CA GLY A 528 6.33 24.82 22.37
C GLY A 528 5.89 26.04 21.56
N ALA A 529 6.45 27.21 21.90
CA ALA A 529 6.18 28.43 21.13
C ALA A 529 6.72 28.28 19.69
N LEU A 530 5.91 28.67 18.70
CA LEU A 530 6.33 28.72 17.29
C LEU A 530 7.62 29.54 17.19
N ARG A 531 8.61 29.02 16.44
CA ARG A 531 9.85 29.78 16.26
C ARG A 531 9.55 30.97 15.35
N ARG A 532 9.93 32.15 15.82
CA ARG A 532 9.73 33.43 15.14
C ARG A 532 11.05 34.17 15.09
N THR A 533 11.20 35.03 14.10
CA THR A 533 12.34 35.94 14.00
C THR A 533 12.23 36.94 15.14
N CYS A 534 13.29 37.08 15.95
CA CYS A 534 13.28 38.04 17.05
C CYS A 534 13.02 39.47 16.53
N PRO A 535 12.30 40.30 17.32
CA PRO A 535 12.12 41.72 17.02
C PRO A 535 13.43 42.45 16.75
#